data_AF-A0A1Q7QFK1-F1
#
_entry.id   AF-A0A1Q7QFK1-F1
#
_cell.length_a   1.000
_cell.length_b   1.000
_cell.length_c   1.000
_cell.angle_alpha   90.00
_cell.angle_beta   90.00
_cell.angle_gamma   90.00
#
_symmetry.space_group_name_H-M   'P 1'
#
loop_
_entity.id
_entity.type
_entity.pdbx_description
1 polymer ?
#
loop_
_entity_poly.entity_id
_entity_poly.type
_entity_poly.pdbx_seq_one_letter_code
_entity_poly.pdbx_strand_id
1 'polypeptide(L)' 'MDLLGGTASVSRCLYKGLARYWSARIGDEAIEDTVWSYPAPIPECPKIEKLLSFYDEHVNLYVDGDLQERPVTPFSRR' A
#
# COMPACT_ATOMS: atom_id res chain seq x y z
N MET A 1 6.35 -10.99 -8.28
CA MET A 1 5.51 -10.49 -7.17
C MET A 1 5.89 -11.25 -5.90
N ASP A 2 7.18 -11.55 -5.74
CA ASP A 2 7.58 -12.81 -5.08
C ASP A 2 7.82 -12.63 -3.59
N LEU A 3 7.96 -11.38 -3.17
CA LEU A 3 8.02 -10.96 -1.76
C LEU A 3 6.64 -10.70 -1.17
N LEU A 4 5.57 -10.69 -1.98
CA LEU A 4 4.22 -10.31 -1.54
C LEU A 4 3.34 -11.56 -1.35
N GLY A 5 2.92 -11.81 -0.12
CA GLY A 5 1.91 -12.81 0.22
C GLY A 5 0.53 -12.18 0.25
N GLY A 6 -0.44 -12.75 -0.47
CA GLY A 6 -1.82 -12.26 -0.45
C GLY A 6 -2.48 -12.47 0.91
N THR A 7 -3.29 -11.48 1.34
CA THR A 7 -4.07 -11.55 2.58
C THR A 7 -5.57 -11.56 2.28
N ALA A 8 -6.38 -11.84 3.30
CA ALA A 8 -7.83 -11.70 3.21
C ALA A 8 -8.30 -10.25 3.42
N SER A 9 -7.39 -9.34 3.79
CA SER A 9 -7.70 -7.96 4.15
C SER A 9 -8.18 -7.18 2.92
N VAL A 10 -9.32 -6.52 3.11
CA VAL A 10 -9.94 -5.67 2.12
C VAL A 10 -10.50 -4.42 2.80
N SER A 11 -10.46 -3.29 2.09
CA SER A 11 -11.13 -2.07 2.53
C SER A 11 -11.92 -1.47 1.37
N ARG A 12 -13.00 -0.76 1.68
CA ARG A 12 -13.84 -0.10 0.68
C ARG A 12 -13.69 1.40 0.79
N CYS A 13 -13.14 2.03 -0.23
CA CYS A 13 -13.14 3.47 -0.39
C CYS A 13 -14.29 3.88 -1.32
N LEU A 14 -15.14 4.80 -0.87
CA LEU A 14 -16.26 5.30 -1.68
C LEU A 14 -15.81 5.99 -2.98
N TYR A 15 -14.58 6.49 -3.02
CA TYR A 15 -14.03 7.26 -4.15
C TYR A 15 -13.08 6.46 -5.03
N LYS A 16 -12.68 5.25 -4.64
CA LYS A 16 -11.65 4.48 -5.36
C LYS A 16 -12.05 3.03 -5.61
N GLY A 17 -12.98 2.48 -4.84
CA GLY A 17 -13.42 1.09 -4.96
C GLY A 17 -12.88 0.20 -3.84
N LEU A 18 -12.72 -1.09 -4.13
CA LEU A 18 -12.20 -2.09 -3.20
C LEU A 18 -10.68 -2.15 -3.29
N ALA A 19 -10.02 -1.92 -2.16
CA ALA A 19 -8.59 -2.18 -2.00
C ALA A 19 -8.39 -3.63 -1.53
N ARG A 20 -7.35 -4.29 -2.07
CA ARG A 20 -6.84 -5.57 -1.58
C ARG A 20 -5.43 -5.37 -1.04
N TYR A 21 -5.07 -6.13 -0.03
CA TYR A 21 -3.79 -5.98 0.67
C TYR A 21 -2.90 -7.21 0.49
N TRP A 22 -1.60 -6.98 0.63
CA TRP A 22 -0.54 -7.98 0.66
C TRP A 22 0.43 -7.68 1.78
N SER A 23 0.94 -8.73 2.40
CA SER A 23 2.05 -8.66 3.36
C SER A 23 3.37 -8.87 2.62
N ALA A 24 4.38 -8.06 2.95
CA ALA A 24 5.72 -8.26 2.41
C ALA A 24 6.53 -9.19 3.31
N ARG A 25 7.30 -10.11 2.72
CA ARG A 25 8.27 -10.92 3.44
C ARG A 25 9.68 -10.52 3.01
N ILE A 26 10.46 -9.98 3.93
CA ILE A 26 11.81 -9.48 3.70
C ILE A 26 12.74 -10.19 4.65
N GLY A 27 13.52 -11.15 4.13
CA GLY A 27 14.27 -12.08 4.98
C GLY A 27 13.32 -12.87 5.89
N ASP A 28 13.56 -12.77 7.19
CA ASP A 28 12.75 -13.42 8.23
C ASP A 28 11.59 -12.55 8.74
N GLU A 29 11.51 -11.29 8.31
CA GLU A 29 10.47 -10.37 8.74
C GLU A 29 9.26 -10.41 7.81
N ALA A 30 8.07 -10.45 8.40
CA ALA A 30 6.79 -10.32 7.70
C ALA A 30 6.14 -8.98 8.08
N ILE A 31 5.99 -8.09 7.10
CA ILE A 31 5.36 -6.79 7.26
C ILE A 31 3.92 -6.91 6.77
N GLU A 32 3.00 -7.12 7.71
CA GLU A 32 1.59 -7.41 7.44
C GLU A 32 0.89 -6.30 6.65
N ASP A 33 0.05 -6.56 5.66
CA ASP A 33 -0.80 -5.55 4.99
C ASP A 33 -0.09 -4.21 4.62
N THR A 34 1.18 -4.31 4.21
CA THR A 34 2.03 -3.13 3.93
C THR A 34 1.81 -2.56 2.54
N VAL A 35 1.32 -3.39 1.61
CA VAL A 35 1.02 -3.01 0.24
C VAL A 35 -0.47 -3.18 -0.01
N TRP A 36 -1.09 -2.24 -0.71
CA TRP A 36 -2.41 -2.44 -1.29
C TRP A 36 -2.48 -1.99 -2.73
N SER A 37 -3.53 -2.43 -3.42
CA SER A 37 -3.89 -1.94 -4.75
C SER A 37 -5.40 -1.92 -4.91
N TYR A 38 -5.87 -1.21 -5.93
CA TYR A 38 -7.25 -1.28 -6.42
C TYR A 38 -7.25 -2.14 -7.69
N PRO A 39 -7.60 -3.43 -7.63
CA PRO A 39 -7.54 -4.31 -8.80
C PRO A 39 -8.59 -3.98 -9.87
N ALA A 40 -9.70 -3.40 -9.43
CA ALA A 40 -10.80 -2.90 -10.24
C ALA A 40 -11.35 -1.63 -9.57
N PRO A 41 -10.72 -0.45 -9.81
CA PRO A 41 -11.20 0.81 -9.26
C PRO A 41 -12.54 1.20 -9.91
N ILE A 42 -13.18 2.23 -9.36
CA ILE A 42 -14.39 2.80 -9.97
C ILE A 42 -14.05 3.46 -11.34
N PRO A 43 -15.04 3.59 -12.26
CA PRO A 43 -14.81 4.14 -13.60
C PRO A 43 -14.17 5.53 -13.66
N GLU A 44 -14.33 6.31 -12.59
CA GLU A 44 -13.79 7.66 -12.45
C GLU A 44 -12.28 7.67 -12.10
N CYS A 45 -11.73 6.54 -11.65
CA CYS A 45 -10.33 6.39 -11.23
C CYS A 45 -9.59 5.26 -11.98
N PRO A 46 -9.61 5.18 -13.33
CA PRO A 46 -9.01 4.05 -14.05
C PRO A 46 -7.48 4.04 -13.95
N LYS A 47 -6.87 5.21 -13.75
CA LYS A 47 -5.41 5.39 -13.76
C LYS A 47 -4.68 4.67 -12.63
N ILE A 48 -5.38 4.29 -11.56
CA ILE A 48 -4.78 3.61 -10.40
C ILE A 48 -4.97 2.08 -10.44
N GLU A 49 -5.59 1.54 -11.49
CA GLU A 49 -5.86 0.12 -11.60
C GLU A 49 -4.56 -0.69 -11.47
N LYS A 50 -4.55 -1.64 -10.52
CA LYS A 50 -3.43 -2.55 -10.23
C LYS A 50 -2.12 -1.87 -9.84
N LEU A 51 -2.09 -0.55 -9.65
CA LEU A 51 -0.94 0.13 -9.08
C LEU A 51 -0.83 -0.22 -7.60
N LEU A 52 0.40 -0.45 -7.16
CA LEU A 52 0.71 -0.71 -5.77
C LEU A 52 0.85 0.61 -5.01
N SER A 53 0.42 0.61 -3.76
CA SER A 53 0.51 1.75 -2.86
C SER A 53 1.03 1.28 -1.50
N PHE A 54 1.73 2.19 -0.84
CA PHE A 54 2.40 1.97 0.44
C PHE A 54 2.05 3.12 1.39
N TYR A 55 2.09 2.84 2.68
CA TYR A 55 2.01 3.88 3.68
C TYR A 55 3.37 4.56 3.79
N ASP A 56 3.42 5.86 3.55
CA ASP A 56 4.64 6.66 3.63
C ASP A 56 5.28 6.60 5.04
N GLU A 57 4.43 6.46 6.06
CA GLU A 57 4.82 6.27 7.45
C GLU A 57 5.64 4.98 7.70
N HIS A 58 5.58 4.01 6.79
CA HIS A 58 6.18 2.68 6.95
C HIS A 58 7.30 2.39 5.95
N VAL A 59 7.65 3.36 5.09
CA VAL A 59 8.70 3.20 4.09
C VAL A 59 9.71 4.34 4.17
N ASN A 60 10.79 4.21 3.40
CA ASN A 60 11.63 5.36 3.06
C ASN A 60 11.21 5.81 1.67
N LEU A 61 10.60 6.99 1.58
CA LEU A 61 10.18 7.58 0.32
C LEU A 61 11.28 8.52 -0.19
N TYR A 62 11.69 8.36 -1.44
CA TYR A 62 12.61 9.27 -2.10
C TYR A 62 11.89 9.96 -3.26
N VAL A 63 11.99 11.28 -3.35
CA VAL A 63 11.48 12.09 -4.46
C VAL A 63 12.66 12.84 -5.05
N ASP A 64 12.91 12.63 -6.35
CA ASP A 64 14.05 13.23 -7.06
C ASP A 64 15.43 12.98 -6.41
N GLY A 65 15.54 11.89 -5.63
CA GLY A 65 16.76 11.50 -4.91
C GLY A 65 16.79 11.96 -3.44
N ASP A 66 15.88 12.82 -3.02
CA ASP A 66 15.81 13.33 -1.65
C ASP A 66 14.92 12.45 -0.78
N LEU A 67 15.45 12.03 0.38
CA LEU A 67 14.69 11.29 1.39
C LEU A 67 13.63 12.22 2.00
N GLN A 68 12.37 11.79 1.93
CA GLN A 68 11.25 12.54 2.49
C GLN A 68 11.16 12.34 4.01
N GLU A 69 10.69 13.36 4.71
CA GLU A 69 10.40 13.27 6.14
C GLU A 69 9.25 12.29 6.36
N ARG A 70 9.43 11.34 7.28
CA ARG A 70 8.39 10.38 7.60
C ARG A 70 7.24 11.07 8.35
N PRO A 71 6.01 11.10 7.80
CA PRO A 71 4.93 11.80 8.44
C PRO A 71 4.42 11.07 9.69
N VAL A 72 3.91 11.84 10.66
CA VAL A 72 3.20 11.32 11.83
C VAL A 72 1.70 11.51 11.62
N THR A 73 1.00 10.42 11.36
CA THR A 73 -0.44 10.38 11.08
C THR A 73 -1.12 9.31 11.95
N PRO A 74 -2.46 9.19 11.92
CA PRO A 74 -3.15 8.09 12.57
C PRO A 74 -2.69 6.69 12.10
N PHE A 75 -2.06 6.59 10.94
CA PHE A 75 -1.56 5.34 10.36
C PHE A 75 -0.11 5.03 10.73
N SER A 76 0.59 5.91 11.46
CA SER A 76 1.99 5.67 11.88
C SER A 76 2.14 4.57 12.91
N ARG A 77 1.06 4.16 13.59
CA ARG A 77 1.08 3.10 14.60
C ARG A 77 0.54 1.82 13.99
N ARG A 78 1.29 0.73 14.16
CA ARG A 78 0.80 -0.64 14.04
C ARG A 78 0.71 -1.26 15.42
#